data_AF-A0A3N0WAQ7-F1
#
_entry.id   AF-A0A3N0WAQ7-F1
#
_cell.length_a   1.000
_cell.length_b   1.000
_cell.length_c   1.000
_cell.angle_alpha   90.00
_cell.angle_beta   90.00
_cell.angle_gamma   90.00
#
_symmetry.space_group_name_H-M   'P 1'
#
loop_
_entity.id
_entity.type
_entity.pdbx_description
1 polymer ?
#
loop_
_entity_poly.entity_id
_entity_poly.type
_entity_poly.pdbx_seq_one_letter_code
_entity_poly.pdbx_strand_id
1 'polypeptide(L)'
;MKSVEELQSLLLLEIIQSISHIKSIPITNYYNEIMGDTSILLTSLLEEHLLECSDWDSNKWLDDSLLTDIKLLSNNKFSIKGIIIWGRNNTSEEWTEPFSFEIKISDELKHYDFLFGDANKPEISYDEYKVNRNYWSHKIIHWKYKFKAKF
;
A
#
# COMPACT_ATOMS: atom_id res chain seq x y z
N MET A 1 17.52 -8.06 -2.63
CA MET A 1 16.04 -8.03 -2.58
C MET A 1 15.49 -9.17 -3.41
N LYS A 2 14.25 -9.57 -3.14
CA LYS A 2 13.47 -10.45 -4.01
C LYS A 2 13.16 -9.72 -5.32
N SER A 3 12.94 -10.43 -6.42
CA SER A 3 12.51 -9.77 -7.67
C SER A 3 11.07 -9.24 -7.56
N VAL A 4 10.69 -8.33 -8.45
CA VAL A 4 9.31 -7.83 -8.54
C VAL A 4 8.32 -8.99 -8.73
N GLU A 5 8.64 -9.98 -9.57
CA GLU A 5 7.81 -11.16 -9.82
C GLU A 5 7.69 -12.07 -8.57
N GLU A 6 8.77 -12.20 -7.80
CA GLU A 6 8.76 -12.93 -6.53
C GLU A 6 7.89 -12.22 -5.49
N LEU A 7 8.02 -10.90 -5.35
CA LEU A 7 7.20 -10.08 -4.45
C LEU A 7 5.72 -10.16 -4.82
N GLN A 8 5.40 -10.06 -6.12
CA GLN A 8 4.05 -10.22 -6.65
C GLN A 8 3.47 -11.61 -6.31
N SER A 9 4.23 -12.68 -6.54
CA SER A 9 3.77 -14.04 -6.25
C SER A 9 3.47 -14.23 -4.76
N LEU A 10 4.34 -13.72 -3.88
CA LEU A 10 4.17 -13.80 -2.43
C LEU A 10 2.99 -12.95 -1.96
N LEU A 11 2.85 -11.73 -2.45
CA LEU A 11 1.75 -10.84 -2.11
C LEU A 11 0.41 -11.47 -2.48
N LEU A 12 0.32 -12.10 -3.65
CA LEU A 12 -0.91 -12.76 -4.07
C LEU A 12 -1.26 -13.94 -3.16
N LEU A 13 -0.28 -14.78 -2.82
CA LEU A 13 -0.48 -15.92 -1.93
C LEU A 13 -0.98 -15.46 -0.55
N GLU A 14 -0.33 -14.44 0.01
CA GLU A 14 -0.69 -13.87 1.31
C GLU A 14 -2.12 -13.32 1.29
N ILE A 15 -2.45 -12.49 0.30
CA ILE A 15 -3.81 -11.95 0.15
C ILE A 15 -4.85 -13.06 0.06
N ILE A 16 -4.62 -14.11 -0.74
CA ILE A 16 -5.57 -15.23 -0.89
C ILE A 16 -5.77 -15.99 0.42
N GLN A 17 -4.72 -16.15 1.22
CA GLN A 17 -4.81 -16.82 2.52
C GLN A 17 -5.58 -15.94 3.53
N SER A 18 -5.21 -14.67 3.63
CA SER A 18 -5.78 -13.73 4.60
C SER A 18 -7.22 -13.31 4.29
N ILE A 19 -7.61 -13.23 3.01
CA ILE A 19 -8.94 -12.73 2.61
C ILE A 19 -10.09 -13.59 3.15
N SER A 20 -9.83 -14.88 3.39
CA SER A 20 -10.80 -15.81 3.99
C SER A 20 -11.22 -15.38 5.40
N HIS A 21 -10.33 -14.69 6.12
CA HIS A 21 -10.56 -14.21 7.48
C HIS A 21 -11.32 -12.88 7.54
N ILE A 22 -11.32 -12.08 6.46
CA ILE A 22 -11.88 -10.72 6.47
C ILE A 22 -13.41 -10.69 6.63
N LYS A 23 -14.12 -11.72 6.16
CA LYS A 23 -15.61 -11.73 6.11
C LYS A 23 -16.28 -11.72 7.49
N SER A 24 -15.55 -11.99 8.57
CA SER A 24 -16.10 -12.22 9.90
C SER A 24 -15.63 -11.22 10.97
N ILE A 25 -14.92 -10.16 10.59
CA ILE A 25 -14.18 -9.35 11.57
C ILE A 25 -14.88 -8.01 11.83
N PRO A 26 -15.01 -7.59 13.12
CA PRO A 26 -15.50 -6.27 13.46
C PRO A 26 -14.59 -5.16 12.91
N ILE A 27 -15.16 -3.97 12.75
CA ILE A 27 -14.43 -2.79 12.26
C ILE A 27 -13.21 -2.55 13.16
N THR A 28 -12.02 -2.58 12.56
CA THR A 28 -10.73 -2.26 13.18
C THR A 28 -10.15 -1.01 12.51
N ASN A 29 -9.30 -0.28 13.22
CA ASN A 29 -8.57 0.85 12.64
C ASN A 29 -7.51 0.40 11.63
N TYR A 30 -6.93 -0.80 11.84
CA TYR A 30 -5.91 -1.37 10.97
C TYR A 30 -6.11 -2.86 10.78
N TYR A 31 -5.91 -3.32 9.55
CA TYR A 31 -6.05 -4.72 9.15
C TYR A 31 -4.71 -5.48 9.14
N ASN A 32 -3.59 -4.85 9.53
CA ASN A 32 -2.25 -5.45 9.52
C ASN A 32 -2.20 -6.83 10.17
N GLU A 33 -2.71 -6.99 11.41
CA GLU A 33 -2.69 -8.28 12.12
C GLU A 33 -3.46 -9.39 11.40
N ILE A 34 -4.48 -9.03 10.62
CA ILE A 34 -5.35 -9.97 9.89
C ILE A 34 -4.71 -10.37 8.57
N MET A 35 -4.02 -9.41 7.95
CA MET A 35 -3.43 -9.55 6.63
C MET A 35 -2.00 -10.07 6.65
N GLY A 36 -1.50 -10.48 7.82
CA GLY A 36 -0.17 -11.05 7.97
C GLY A 36 0.91 -10.16 7.36
N ASP A 37 1.69 -10.72 6.44
CA ASP A 37 2.84 -10.05 5.82
C ASP A 37 2.44 -9.09 4.68
N THR A 38 1.14 -8.91 4.42
CA THR A 38 0.65 -8.07 3.31
C THR A 38 1.17 -6.63 3.38
N SER A 39 1.30 -6.03 4.57
CA SER A 39 1.80 -4.65 4.67
C SER A 39 3.25 -4.53 4.21
N ILE A 40 4.09 -5.48 4.63
CA ILE A 40 5.51 -5.55 4.25
C ILE A 40 5.63 -5.80 2.75
N LEU A 41 4.87 -6.76 2.22
CA LEU A 41 4.91 -7.12 0.80
C LEU A 41 4.45 -5.98 -0.11
N LEU A 42 3.43 -5.22 0.29
CA LEU A 42 2.99 -4.02 -0.42
C LEU A 42 4.07 -2.93 -0.41
N THR A 43 4.68 -2.69 0.75
CA THR A 43 5.74 -1.69 0.90
C THR A 43 6.95 -2.05 0.03
N SER A 44 7.42 -3.30 0.08
CA SER A 44 8.54 -3.75 -0.77
C SER A 44 8.20 -3.67 -2.25
N LEU A 45 6.99 -4.07 -2.67
CA LEU A 45 6.59 -3.97 -4.07
C LEU A 45 6.54 -2.52 -4.54
N LEU A 46 6.04 -1.61 -3.71
CA LEU A 46 6.02 -0.18 -4.02
C LEU A 46 7.42 0.40 -4.17
N GLU A 47 8.35 0.00 -3.29
CA GLU A 47 9.74 0.45 -3.34
C GLU A 47 10.39 0.12 -4.68
N GLU A 48 10.26 -1.12 -5.16
CA GLU A 48 10.80 -1.52 -6.47
C GLU A 48 10.26 -0.64 -7.61
N HIS A 49 8.95 -0.33 -7.61
CA HIS A 49 8.34 0.56 -8.61
C HIS A 49 8.85 2.00 -8.52
N LEU A 50 9.05 2.50 -7.30
CA LEU A 50 9.54 3.86 -7.09
C LEU A 50 10.99 4.03 -7.50
N LEU A 51 11.82 3.00 -7.36
CA LEU A 51 13.20 3.02 -7.83
C LEU A 51 13.33 3.18 -9.35
N GLU A 52 12.28 2.85 -10.11
CA GLU A 52 12.21 3.09 -11.56
C GLU A 52 11.75 4.51 -11.93
N CYS A 53 11.24 5.28 -10.96
CA CYS A 53 10.73 6.64 -11.18
C CYS A 53 11.86 7.68 -11.06
N SER A 54 12.08 8.46 -12.12
CA SER A 54 13.14 9.49 -12.14
C SER A 54 12.93 10.64 -11.14
N ASP A 55 11.68 10.86 -10.71
CA ASP A 55 11.28 11.89 -9.76
C ASP A 55 11.17 11.38 -8.31
N TRP A 56 11.42 10.09 -8.07
CA TRP A 56 11.58 9.56 -6.73
C TRP A 56 12.94 9.97 -6.14
N ASP A 57 12.93 10.57 -4.96
CA ASP A 57 14.16 10.95 -4.25
C ASP A 57 14.82 9.69 -3.68
N SER A 58 16.00 9.35 -4.20
CA SER A 58 16.79 8.18 -3.76
C SER A 58 17.28 8.27 -2.32
N ASN A 59 17.12 9.41 -1.64
CA ASN A 59 17.34 9.51 -0.21
C ASN A 59 16.14 9.04 0.63
N LYS A 60 14.99 8.78 0.02
CA LYS A 60 13.80 8.26 0.69
C LYS A 60 13.83 6.73 0.71
N TRP A 61 13.38 6.15 1.81
CA TRP A 61 13.20 4.72 2.01
C TRP A 61 11.79 4.47 2.57
N LEU A 62 11.21 3.32 2.28
CA LEU A 62 9.91 2.93 2.83
C LEU A 62 10.10 1.99 4.03
N ASP A 63 9.29 2.14 5.07
CA ASP A 63 9.37 1.34 6.30
C ASP A 63 8.33 0.22 6.30
N ASP A 64 7.08 0.59 6.58
CA ASP A 64 5.92 -0.28 6.67
C ASP A 64 4.68 0.48 6.18
N SER A 65 3.55 -0.21 6.14
CA SER A 65 2.27 0.37 5.78
C SER A 65 1.18 0.01 6.76
N LEU A 66 0.26 0.94 7.00
CA LEU A 66 -0.92 0.75 7.82
C LEU A 66 -2.11 0.49 6.91
N LEU A 67 -2.72 -0.68 7.01
CA LEU A 67 -3.83 -1.10 6.15
C LEU A 67 -5.15 -0.60 6.74
N THR A 68 -5.75 0.44 6.18
CA THR A 68 -6.90 1.15 6.78
C THR A 68 -8.26 0.75 6.22
N ASP A 69 -8.32 0.21 5.00
CA ASP A 69 -9.56 -0.22 4.38
C ASP A 69 -9.28 -1.40 3.45
N ILE A 70 -10.09 -2.45 3.57
CA ILE A 70 -9.99 -3.62 2.71
C ILE A 70 -11.38 -3.99 2.21
N LYS A 71 -11.51 -4.08 0.88
CA LYS A 71 -12.77 -4.33 0.20
C LYS A 71 -12.65 -5.47 -0.79
N LEU A 72 -13.47 -6.49 -0.59
CA LEU A 72 -13.81 -7.44 -1.64
C LEU A 72 -14.84 -6.78 -2.56
N LEU A 73 -14.43 -6.46 -3.78
CA LEU A 73 -15.28 -5.87 -4.81
C LEU A 73 -15.93 -6.97 -5.64
N SER A 74 -17.01 -6.65 -6.35
CA SER A 74 -17.62 -7.56 -7.33
C SER A 74 -16.60 -8.02 -8.39
N ASN A 75 -16.80 -9.21 -8.96
CA ASN A 75 -15.97 -9.79 -10.04
C ASN A 75 -14.53 -10.14 -9.61
N ASN A 76 -14.36 -10.72 -8.42
CA ASN A 76 -13.06 -11.13 -7.87
C ASN A 76 -12.02 -10.01 -7.85
N LYS A 77 -12.49 -8.77 -7.67
CA LYS A 77 -11.62 -7.62 -7.46
C LYS A 77 -11.42 -7.44 -5.96
N PHE A 78 -10.24 -6.97 -5.60
CA PHE A 78 -9.87 -6.73 -4.23
C PHE A 78 -9.13 -5.40 -4.14
N SER A 79 -9.45 -4.62 -3.12
CA SER A 79 -8.88 -3.30 -2.89
C SER A 79 -8.35 -3.22 -1.48
N ILE A 80 -7.11 -2.79 -1.34
CA ILE A 80 -6.47 -2.40 -0.09
C ILE A 80 -6.18 -0.91 -0.19
N LYS A 81 -6.52 -0.16 0.85
CA LYS A 81 -6.05 1.20 1.05
C LYS A 81 -5.34 1.29 2.37
N GLY A 82 -4.46 2.26 2.46
CA GLY A 82 -3.69 2.45 3.66
C GLY A 82 -2.77 3.64 3.58
N ILE A 83 -1.85 3.68 4.52
CA ILE A 83 -0.87 4.73 4.69
C ILE A 83 0.51 4.08 4.65
N ILE A 84 1.38 4.51 3.76
CA ILE A 84 2.80 4.15 3.78
C ILE A 84 3.49 5.05 4.79
N ILE A 85 4.38 4.45 5.59
CA ILE A 85 5.34 5.14 6.42
C ILE A 85 6.68 5.09 5.67
N TRP A 86 7.34 6.24 5.55
CA TRP A 86 8.62 6.36 4.86
C TRP A 86 9.52 7.34 5.59
N GLY A 87 10.84 7.19 5.43
CA GLY A 87 11.84 8.05 6.04
C GLY A 87 12.86 8.55 5.04
N ARG A 88 13.84 9.31 5.54
CA ARG A 88 14.99 9.75 4.75
C ARG A 88 16.29 9.24 5.36
N ASN A 89 17.31 9.08 4.53
CA ASN A 89 18.64 8.75 5.01
C ASN A 89 19.16 9.84 5.95
N ASN A 90 19.90 9.43 6.98
CA ASN A 90 20.53 10.32 7.97
C ASN A 90 19.56 11.12 8.87
N THR A 91 18.28 10.72 8.95
CA THR A 91 17.32 11.25 9.93
C THR A 91 16.54 10.11 10.57
N SER A 92 16.04 10.34 11.78
CA SER A 92 15.07 9.47 12.46
C SER A 92 13.63 9.93 12.23
N GLU A 93 13.42 10.94 11.39
CA GLU A 93 12.09 11.44 11.05
C GLU A 93 11.41 10.52 10.05
N GLU A 94 10.11 10.31 10.29
CA GLU A 94 9.22 9.49 9.46
C GLU A 94 8.07 10.35 8.98
N TRP A 95 7.62 10.07 7.77
CA TRP A 95 6.49 10.72 7.12
C TRP A 95 5.47 9.69 6.67
N THR A 96 4.27 10.19 6.41
CA THR A 96 3.16 9.37 5.94
C THR A 96 2.59 9.92 4.66
N GLU A 97 2.26 9.00 3.76
CA GLU A 97 1.51 9.28 2.55
C GLU A 97 0.51 8.16 2.27
N PRO A 98 -0.66 8.47 1.69
CA PRO A 98 -1.67 7.48 1.41
C PRO A 98 -1.28 6.58 0.24
N PHE A 99 -1.83 5.37 0.21
CA PHE A 99 -1.77 4.47 -0.95
C PHE A 99 -3.11 3.78 -1.23
N SER A 100 -3.24 3.27 -2.45
CA SER A 100 -4.33 2.40 -2.88
C SER A 100 -3.77 1.30 -3.77
N PHE A 101 -4.09 0.06 -3.44
CA PHE A 101 -3.73 -1.12 -4.20
C PHE A 101 -5.00 -1.85 -4.62
N GLU A 102 -5.19 -2.06 -5.92
CA GLU A 102 -6.32 -2.82 -6.44
C GLU A 102 -5.83 -3.96 -7.31
N ILE A 103 -6.33 -5.18 -7.08
CA ILE A 103 -6.02 -6.37 -7.86
C ILE A 103 -7.30 -7.00 -8.41
N LYS A 104 -7.22 -7.54 -9.62
CA LYS A 104 -8.25 -8.43 -10.18
C LYS A 104 -7.75 -9.87 -10.20
N ILE A 105 -8.41 -10.73 -9.43
CA ILE A 105 -8.11 -12.16 -9.30
C ILE A 105 -9.06 -12.94 -10.24
N SER A 106 -8.83 -12.83 -11.56
CA SER A 106 -9.54 -13.64 -12.57
C SER A 106 -8.55 -14.54 -13.31
N ASP A 107 -8.98 -15.75 -13.67
CA ASP A 107 -8.15 -16.84 -14.22
C ASP A 107 -7.36 -16.47 -15.48
N GLU A 108 -7.80 -15.47 -16.23
CA GLU A 108 -7.21 -15.18 -17.54
C GLU A 108 -6.06 -14.15 -17.47
N LEU A 109 -6.10 -13.17 -16.55
CA LEU A 109 -5.13 -12.08 -16.49
C LEU A 109 -5.17 -11.40 -15.10
N LYS A 110 -4.12 -11.58 -14.30
CA LYS A 110 -3.94 -10.90 -13.01
C LYS A 110 -3.23 -9.57 -13.25
N HIS A 111 -3.91 -8.47 -12.98
CA HIS A 111 -3.32 -7.13 -13.01
C HIS A 111 -3.56 -6.43 -11.69
N TYR A 112 -2.69 -5.49 -11.36
CA TYR A 112 -2.92 -4.53 -10.29
C TYR A 112 -2.69 -3.09 -10.73
N ASP A 113 -3.42 -2.20 -10.06
CA ASP A 113 -3.15 -0.77 -10.00
C ASP A 113 -2.58 -0.45 -8.60
N PHE A 114 -1.40 0.17 -8.54
CA PHE A 114 -0.80 0.66 -7.29
C PHE A 114 -0.63 2.17 -7.38
N LEU A 115 -1.36 2.90 -6.53
CA LEU A 115 -1.37 4.35 -6.45
C LEU A 115 -0.74 4.80 -5.13
N PHE A 116 0.13 5.80 -5.17
CA PHE A 116 0.86 6.28 -4.00
C PHE A 116 1.05 7.80 -4.01
N GLY A 117 0.85 8.42 -2.83
CA GLY A 117 1.03 9.86 -2.60
C GLY A 117 -0.10 10.73 -3.17
N ASP A 118 -0.53 11.76 -2.42
CA ASP A 118 -1.51 12.76 -2.89
C ASP A 118 -0.79 13.96 -3.51
N ALA A 119 -0.98 14.21 -4.80
CA ALA A 119 -0.31 15.30 -5.51
C ALA A 119 -0.76 16.70 -5.04
N ASN A 120 -1.89 16.80 -4.33
CA ASN A 120 -2.45 18.07 -3.88
C ASN A 120 -2.15 18.38 -2.41
N LYS A 121 -1.61 17.43 -1.66
CA LYS A 121 -1.28 17.61 -0.25
C LYS A 121 0.16 17.18 0.04
N PRO A 122 0.90 17.95 0.84
CA PRO A 122 2.21 17.52 1.28
C PRO A 122 2.10 16.28 2.17
N GLU A 123 3.17 15.51 2.24
CA GLU A 123 3.34 14.53 3.31
C GLU A 123 3.22 15.20 4.69
N ILE A 124 2.83 14.41 5.70
CA ILE A 124 2.87 14.85 7.11
C ILE A 124 3.79 13.93 7.89
N SER A 125 4.36 14.43 8.99
CA SER A 125 5.15 13.58 9.87
C SER A 125 4.31 12.46 10.47
N TYR A 126 4.95 11.34 10.80
CA TYR A 126 4.26 10.23 11.46
C TYR A 126 3.72 10.65 12.83
N ASP A 127 4.39 11.56 13.53
CA ASP A 127 3.91 12.09 14.82
C ASP A 127 2.64 12.95 14.68
N GLU A 128 2.55 13.80 13.65
CA GLU A 128 1.30 14.50 13.33
C GLU A 128 0.18 13.52 12.98
N TYR A 129 0.50 12.48 12.21
CA TYR A 129 -0.47 11.44 11.86
C TYR A 129 -0.96 10.68 13.11
N LYS A 130 -0.08 10.36 14.08
CA LYS A 130 -0.46 9.70 15.34
C LYS A 130 -1.54 10.48 16.09
N VAL A 131 -1.43 11.81 16.12
CA VAL A 131 -2.40 12.70 16.78
C VAL A 131 -3.70 12.83 15.97
N ASN A 132 -3.63 12.75 14.65
CA ASN A 132 -4.79 12.83 13.75
C ASN A 132 -4.81 11.70 12.71
N ARG A 133 -5.26 10.51 13.11
CA ARG A 133 -5.36 9.33 12.24
C ARG A 133 -6.34 9.50 11.06
N ASN A 134 -7.20 10.51 11.10
CA ASN A 134 -8.16 10.82 10.04
C ASN A 134 -7.62 11.84 9.02
N TYR A 135 -6.37 12.29 9.15
CA TYR A 135 -5.79 13.29 8.24
C TYR A 135 -5.94 12.90 6.75
N TRP A 136 -5.71 11.62 6.44
CA TRP A 136 -5.78 11.05 5.10
C TRP A 136 -7.15 10.47 4.72
N SER A 137 -8.21 10.78 5.48
CA SER A 137 -9.56 10.25 5.24
C SER A 137 -10.28 10.84 4.02
N HIS A 138 -9.73 11.90 3.42
CA HIS A 138 -10.34 12.53 2.25
C HIS A 138 -10.18 11.67 0.99
N LYS A 139 -11.06 11.90 0.02
CA LYS A 139 -10.93 11.27 -1.30
C LYS A 139 -9.76 11.89 -2.07
N ILE A 140 -8.77 11.08 -2.40
CA ILE A 140 -7.63 11.48 -3.23
C ILE A 140 -8.04 11.40 -4.70
N ILE A 141 -7.89 12.52 -5.41
CA ILE A 141 -8.27 12.65 -6.82
C ILE A 141 -7.02 12.54 -7.72
N HIS A 142 -5.92 13.16 -7.30
CA HIS A 142 -4.68 13.18 -8.06
C HIS A 142 -3.58 12.47 -7.27
N TRP A 143 -3.24 11.27 -7.72
CA TRP A 143 -2.14 10.48 -7.17
C TRP A 143 -0.82 10.92 -7.80
N LYS A 144 0.25 11.03 -6.99
CA LYS A 144 1.62 11.34 -7.43
C LYS A 144 2.16 10.23 -8.32
N TYR A 145 2.15 9.00 -7.80
CA TYR A 145 2.65 7.81 -8.50
C TYR A 145 1.51 6.86 -8.85
N LYS A 146 1.58 6.25 -10.03
CA LYS A 146 0.57 5.34 -10.56
C LYS A 146 1.24 4.22 -11.34
N PHE A 147 1.21 3.01 -10.78
CA PHE A 147 1.80 1.82 -11.37
C PHE A 147 0.71 0.87 -11.85
N LYS A 148 0.91 0.30 -13.03
CA LYS A 148 0.03 -0.71 -13.62
C LYS A 148 0.87 -1.87 -14.11
N ALA A 149 0.66 -3.04 -13.54
CA ALA A 149 1.45 -4.21 -13.89
C ALA A 149 0.62 -5.49 -13.88
N LYS A 150 1.18 -6.51 -14.52
CA LYS A 150 0.69 -7.88 -14.50
C LYS A 150 1.37 -8.64 -13.36
N PHE A 151 0.66 -9.58 -12.75
CA PHE A 151 1.27 -10.68 -12.01
C PHE A 151 1.66 -11.80 -12.97
#